data_AF-A0A7S3MNU3-F1
#
_entry.id   AF-A0A7S3MNU3-F1
#
_cell.length_a   1.000
_cell.length_b   1.000
_cell.length_c   1.000
_cell.angle_alpha   90.00
_cell.angle_beta   90.00
_cell.angle_gamma   90.00
#
_symmetry.space_group_name_H-M   'P 1'
#
loop_
_entity.id
_entity.type
_entity.pdbx_description
1 polymer ?
#
loop_
_entity_poly.entity_id
_entity_poly.type
_entity_poly.pdbx_seq_one_letter_code
_entity_poly.pdbx_strand_id
1 'polypeptide(L)'
;SGVMRKDIAFTMTDSHILDESFLEDINNVLNTGEVPNLMVAEDKDYINQELPNQIKIEGSNDLIQQAFVKRVREKFHICLCMSPVGNTLRVRCRQFPSL
;
A
#
# COMPACT_ATOMS: atom_id res chain seq x y z
N SER A 1 1.31 7.43 -6.51
CA SER A 1 1.47 6.06 -7.02
C SER A 1 0.06 5.49 -7.20
N GLY A 2 -0.23 4.76 -8.28
CA GLY A 2 -1.61 4.39 -8.64
C GLY A 2 -2.17 5.26 -9.77
N VAL A 3 -2.86 6.38 -9.49
CA VAL A 3 -3.41 7.25 -10.56
C VAL A 3 -2.27 7.89 -11.36
N MET A 4 -1.49 8.80 -10.78
CA MET A 4 -0.45 9.59 -11.49
C MET A 4 0.76 8.80 -12.06
N ARG A 5 0.80 7.46 -11.95
CA ARG A 5 1.93 6.60 -12.40
C ARG A 5 3.33 7.04 -11.94
N LYS A 6 3.43 7.76 -10.82
CA LYS A 6 4.73 8.15 -10.24
C LYS A 6 5.30 7.01 -9.39
N ASP A 7 6.57 6.70 -9.60
CA ASP A 7 7.38 5.84 -8.73
C ASP A 7 7.58 6.54 -7.37
N ILE A 8 7.18 5.88 -6.29
CA ILE A 8 7.25 6.41 -4.93
C ILE A 8 7.92 5.37 -4.04
N ALA A 9 8.94 5.79 -3.31
CA ALA A 9 9.53 5.04 -2.21
C ALA A 9 9.09 5.66 -0.88
N PHE A 10 8.39 4.89 -0.05
CA PHE A 10 8.03 5.23 1.31
C PHE A 10 9.05 4.61 2.26
N THR A 11 9.76 5.45 3.02
CA THR A 11 10.79 4.99 3.97
C THR A 11 10.34 5.28 5.39
N MET A 12 10.45 4.30 6.27
CA MET A 12 10.08 4.41 7.67
C MET A 12 11.14 3.77 8.56
N THR A 13 11.50 4.45 9.65
CA THR A 13 12.42 3.95 10.68
C THR A 13 11.64 3.43 11.89
N ASP A 14 12.30 2.64 12.72
CA ASP A 14 11.77 2.17 14.01
C ASP A 14 11.20 3.29 14.89
N SER A 15 11.83 4.47 14.91
CA SER A 15 11.37 5.65 15.65
C SER A 15 10.01 6.20 15.19
N HIS A 16 9.57 5.90 13.97
CA HIS A 16 8.27 6.34 13.46
C HIS A 16 7.15 5.34 13.74
N ILE A 17 7.48 4.13 14.20
CA ILE A 17 6.50 3.10 14.57
C ILE A 17 6.04 3.35 16.01
N LEU A 18 5.10 4.28 16.16
CA LEU A 18 4.51 4.64 17.45
C LEU A 18 3.45 3.65 17.91
N ASP A 19 2.77 2.99 16.97
CA ASP A 19 1.74 1.98 17.20
C ASP A 19 1.98 0.78 16.27
N GLU A 20 1.75 -0.43 16.76
CA GLU A 20 1.88 -1.66 15.99
C GLU A 20 0.81 -1.79 14.90
N SER A 21 -0.31 -1.08 15.01
CA SER A 21 -1.34 -0.98 13.96
C SER A 21 -0.76 -0.55 12.60
N PHE A 22 0.29 0.29 12.59
CA PHE A 22 0.99 0.67 11.36
C PHE A 22 1.65 -0.52 10.65
N LEU A 23 2.16 -1.50 11.41
CA LEU A 23 2.78 -2.68 10.81
C LEU A 23 1.73 -3.63 10.23
N GLU A 24 0.52 -3.64 10.79
CA GLU A 24 -0.63 -4.33 10.23
C GLU A 24 -1.02 -3.73 8.87
N ASP A 25 -1.10 -2.40 8.79
CA ASP A 25 -1.39 -1.69 7.53
C ASP A 25 -0.33 -1.98 6.46
N ILE A 26 0.96 -1.93 6.82
CA ILE A 26 2.04 -2.26 5.90
C ILE A 26 1.96 -3.73 5.45
N ASN A 27 1.70 -4.65 6.38
CA ASN A 27 1.50 -6.06 6.05
C ASN A 27 0.31 -6.26 5.09
N ASN A 28 -0.76 -5.49 5.25
CA ASN A 28 -1.91 -5.51 4.33
C ASN A 28 -1.52 -5.00 2.94
N VAL A 29 -0.81 -3.86 2.84
CA VAL A 29 -0.32 -3.34 1.56
C VAL A 29 0.60 -4.34 0.85
N LEU A 30 1.48 -5.02 1.58
CA LEU A 30 2.39 -6.02 1.01
C LEU A 30 1.64 -7.27 0.51
N ASN A 31 0.59 -7.69 1.22
CA ASN A 31 -0.23 -8.85 0.84
C ASN A 31 -1.17 -8.54 -0.33
N THR A 32 -2.08 -7.59 -0.13
CA THR A 32 -3.22 -7.34 -1.03
C THR A 32 -2.93 -6.18 -1.98
N GLY A 33 -2.05 -5.25 -1.61
CA GLY A 33 -1.87 -3.98 -2.32
C GLY A 33 -2.83 -2.89 -1.83
N GLU A 34 -3.60 -3.15 -0.77
CA GLU A 34 -4.59 -2.24 -0.21
C GLU A 34 -4.56 -2.26 1.33
N VAL A 35 -5.02 -1.16 1.93
CA VAL A 35 -5.34 -1.11 3.37
C VAL A 35 -6.86 -1.15 3.52
N PRO A 36 -7.41 -2.07 4.31
CA PRO A 36 -8.86 -2.13 4.56
C PRO A 36 -9.40 -0.81 5.09
N ASN A 37 -10.57 -0.38 4.57
CA ASN A 37 -11.26 0.84 4.99
C ASN A 37 -10.48 2.16 4.85
N LEU A 38 -9.33 2.16 4.15
CA LEU A 38 -8.53 3.37 3.95
C LEU A 38 -9.19 4.34 2.96
N MET A 39 -9.74 3.81 1.87
CA MET A 39 -10.37 4.63 0.82
C MET A 39 -11.86 4.82 1.10
N VAL A 40 -12.28 6.09 1.17
CA VAL A 40 -13.71 6.44 1.24
C VAL A 40 -14.35 6.35 -0.15
N ALA A 41 -15.69 6.50 -0.22
CA ALA A 41 -16.42 6.37 -1.48
C ALA A 41 -15.95 7.40 -2.51
N GLU A 42 -15.69 8.62 -2.07
CA GLU A 42 -15.22 9.73 -2.89
C GLU A 42 -13.86 9.46 -3.52
N ASP A 43 -12.94 8.80 -2.79
CA ASP A 43 -11.63 8.42 -3.33
C ASP A 43 -11.77 7.38 -4.45
N LYS A 44 -12.65 6.40 -4.25
CA LYS A 44 -12.91 5.34 -5.24
C LYS A 44 -13.56 5.91 -6.49
N ASP A 45 -14.50 6.85 -6.33
CA ASP A 45 -15.14 7.54 -7.44
C ASP A 45 -14.12 8.37 -8.25
N TYR A 46 -13.23 9.08 -7.57
CA TYR A 46 -12.12 9.79 -8.22
C TYR A 46 -11.23 8.84 -9.03
N ILE A 47 -10.84 7.69 -8.45
CA ILE A 47 -10.04 6.68 -9.15
C ILE A 47 -10.78 6.13 -10.37
N ASN A 48 -12.08 5.84 -10.24
CA ASN A 48 -12.91 5.31 -11.32
C ASN A 48 -13.08 6.30 -12.47
N GLN A 49 -13.01 7.60 -12.20
CA GLN A 49 -13.10 8.64 -13.23
C GLN A 49 -11.75 8.93 -13.90
N GLU A 50 -10.67 9.02 -13.11
CA GLU A 50 -9.37 9.46 -13.61
C GLU A 50 -8.54 8.34 -14.23
N LEU A 51 -8.56 7.15 -13.63
CA LEU A 51 -7.67 6.06 -14.06
C LEU A 51 -7.95 5.57 -15.49
N PRO A 52 -9.21 5.35 -15.92
CA PRO A 52 -9.53 4.92 -17.29
C PRO A 52 -8.90 5.81 -18.37
N ASN A 53 -8.96 7.13 -18.17
CA ASN A 53 -8.40 8.12 -19.09
C ASN A 53 -6.88 7.97 -19.23
N GLN A 54 -6.19 7.53 -18.17
CA GLN A 54 -4.73 7.43 -18.16
C GLN A 54 -4.20 6.08 -18.68
N ILE A 55 -4.96 5.00 -18.52
CA ILE A 55 -4.54 3.66 -18.94
C ILE A 55 -5.29 3.13 -20.16
N LYS A 56 -6.23 3.91 -20.71
CA LYS A 56 -7.07 3.56 -21.86
C LYS A 56 -7.76 2.21 -21.66
N ILE A 57 -8.28 1.98 -20.46
CA ILE A 57 -9.09 0.82 -20.11
C ILE A 57 -10.54 1.27 -20.05
N GLU A 58 -11.42 0.51 -20.67
CA GLU A 58 -12.86 0.60 -20.51
C GLU A 58 -13.31 -0.70 -19.81
N GLY A 59 -14.21 -0.60 -18.83
CA GLY A 59 -14.65 -1.76 -18.06
C GLY A 59 -15.49 -1.39 -16.85
N SER A 60 -15.87 -2.40 -16.07
CA SER A 60 -16.56 -2.20 -14.80
C SER A 60 -15.67 -1.52 -13.77
N ASN A 61 -16.26 -0.87 -12.78
CA ASN A 61 -15.54 -0.28 -11.64
C ASN A 61 -14.60 -1.30 -10.99
N ASP A 62 -15.03 -2.56 -10.84
CA ASP A 62 -14.19 -3.62 -10.28
C ASP A 62 -12.90 -3.85 -11.07
N LEU A 63 -12.97 -3.81 -12.41
CA LEU A 63 -11.80 -3.98 -13.26
C LEU A 63 -10.86 -2.76 -13.16
N ILE A 64 -11.42 -1.56 -13.04
CA ILE A 64 -10.64 -0.32 -12.86
C ILE A 64 -9.93 -0.34 -11.50
N GLN A 65 -10.61 -0.75 -10.43
CA GLN A 65 -10.02 -0.89 -9.10
C GLN A 65 -8.91 -1.94 -9.08
N GLN A 66 -9.10 -3.10 -9.72
CA GLN A 66 -8.03 -4.10 -9.86
C GLN A 66 -6.81 -3.54 -10.62
N ALA A 67 -7.03 -2.77 -11.69
CA ALA A 67 -5.96 -2.11 -12.42
C ALA A 67 -5.24 -1.05 -11.57
N PHE A 68 -5.98 -0.32 -10.72
CA PHE A 68 -5.42 0.62 -9.77
C PHE A 68 -4.49 -0.08 -8.77
N VAL A 69 -4.97 -1.13 -8.10
CA VAL A 69 -4.18 -1.92 -7.13
C VAL A 69 -2.92 -2.47 -7.77
N LYS A 70 -3.03 -3.04 -8.97
CA LYS A 70 -1.87 -3.54 -9.71
C LYS A 70 -0.83 -2.44 -9.91
N ARG A 71 -1.26 -1.25 -10.31
CA ARG A 71 -0.34 -0.12 -10.50
C ARG A 71 0.24 0.40 -9.18
N VAL A 72 -0.51 0.38 -8.09
CA VAL A 72 0.02 0.70 -6.76
C VAL A 72 1.14 -0.27 -6.40
N ARG A 73 0.93 -1.58 -6.57
CA ARG A 73 1.95 -2.62 -6.30
C ARG A 73 3.21 -2.45 -7.16
N GLU A 74 3.06 -1.99 -8.40
CA GLU A 74 4.20 -1.74 -9.31
C GLU A 74 4.96 -0.44 -8.98
N LYS A 75 4.32 0.55 -8.36
CA LYS A 75 4.84 1.93 -8.25
C LYS A 75 5.06 2.43 -6.83
N PHE A 76 4.63 1.67 -5.83
CA PHE A 76 4.77 2.01 -4.42
C PHE A 76 5.71 1.01 -3.76
N HIS A 77 6.91 1.47 -3.41
CA HIS A 77 7.93 0.67 -2.75
C HIS A 77 8.03 1.08 -1.29
N ILE A 78 8.12 0.11 -0.38
CA ILE A 78 8.21 0.34 1.06
C ILE A 78 9.61 -0.07 1.52
N CYS A 79 10.29 0.79 2.27
CA CYS A 79 11.58 0.53 2.89
C CYS A 79 11.45 0.69 4.41
N LEU A 80 11.58 -0.42 5.13
CA LEU A 80 11.52 -0.45 6.60
C LEU A 80 12.94 -0.56 7.18
N CYS A 81 13.35 0.47 7.90
CA CYS A 81 14.66 0.57 8.53
C CYS A 81 14.54 0.31 10.03
N MET A 82 14.74 -0.94 10.45
CA MET A 82 14.63 -1.33 11.85
C MET A 82 15.99 -1.75 12.43
N SER A 83 16.26 -1.35 13.67
CA SER A 83 17.43 -1.83 14.39
C SER A 83 17.36 -3.35 14.63
N PRO A 84 18.46 -4.10 14.39
CA PRO A 84 18.52 -5.52 14.71
C PRO A 84 18.76 -5.79 16.21
N VAL A 85 18.96 -4.73 17.01
CA VAL A 85 19.26 -4.86 18.43
C VAL A 85 18.02 -5.29 19.21
N GLY A 86 18.17 -6.29 20.08
CA GLY A 86 17.08 -6.83 20.89
C GLY A 86 16.19 -7.81 20.12
N ASN A 87 14.96 -7.99 20.61
CA ASN A 87 14.02 -8.98 20.06
C ASN A 87 12.87 -8.38 19.24
N THR A 88 12.72 -7.05 19.23
CA THR A 88 11.56 -6.37 18.64
C THR A 88 11.40 -6.67 17.15
N LEU A 89 12.48 -6.60 16.36
CA LEU A 89 12.45 -6.95 14.94
C LEU A 89 11.98 -8.40 14.74
N ARG A 90 12.53 -9.35 15.52
CA ARG A 90 12.18 -10.77 15.44
C ARG A 90 10.72 -11.03 15.79
N VAL A 91 10.19 -10.34 16.80
CA VAL A 91 8.78 -10.44 17.20
C VAL A 91 7.86 -9.93 16.09
N ARG A 92 8.18 -8.77 15.52
CA ARG A 92 7.41 -8.16 14.42
C ARG A 92 7.39 -9.03 13.17
N CYS A 93 8.53 -9.58 12.73
CA CYS A 93 8.55 -10.50 11.59
C CYS A 93 7.72 -11.78 11.81
N ARG A 94 7.50 -12.20 13.07
CA ARG A 94 6.63 -13.36 13.38
C ARG A 94 5.15 -12.99 13.39
N GLN A 95 4.81 -11.79 13.86
CA GLN A 95 3.44 -11.29 13.90
C GLN A 95 2.94 -10.89 12.50
N PHE A 96 3.83 -10.34 11.68
CA PHE A 96 3.53 -9.79 10.35
C PHE A 96 4.36 -10.53 9.30
N PRO A 97 3.91 -11.69 8.81
CA PRO A 97 4.72 -12.57 7.97
C PRO A 97 5.03 -12.01 6.57
N SER A 98 4.37 -10.92 6.16
CA SER A 98 4.60 -10.30 4.86
C SER A 98 5.55 -9.10 4.92
N LEU A 99 6.04 -8.74 6.12
CA LEU A 99 7.20 -7.86 6.32
C LEU A 99 8.49 -8.59 5.89
#